data_AF-A0A0F0K9W0-F1
#
_entry.id   AF-A0A0F0K9W0-F1
#
_cell.length_a   1.000
_cell.length_b   1.000
_cell.length_c   1.000
_cell.angle_alpha   90.00
_cell.angle_beta   90.00
_cell.angle_gamma   90.00
#
_symmetry.space_group_name_H-M   'P 1'
#
loop_
_entity.id
_entity.type
_entity.pdbx_description
1 polymer ?
#
loop_
_entity_poly.entity_id
_entity_poly.type
_entity_poly.pdbx_seq_one_letter_code
_entity_poly.pdbx_strand_id
1 'polypeptide(L)'
;MNGIFEPNVPICEDQPVSLTSELRDAGSPVRAYLDGISPRLSGTRGNTQAAYAMAATLGLPELSDRDLLIPVPRGVDAARSGTAFDIRTRLALDGFDLQDSASAAGITELPRFIDEIENGLHRARILTEAFQVAEQLLSAPSDEADLDRASILLAHCEQFYRAGPEALSGSVGASCDAVDDGLSFAASIDPLAIADIRSLLVANASQINAWRDRIADGDRFEPNPGFSGAMLLGGADGDWLVGDTLIDCKVYAELSIPKLRGFLRQLLGYVMLDLEDELAVRSVGIWLPRQGLMPIWSLERLLDGDPDELLPTLREGFVNATKRNQIAVHVPVSERRKLQLLADNRNTPHAMLLALALGDDTDLRFRVGRNPATPEDTLRTLAADRYARVREGVAMNPATPNEILSAFAQDTSLMVRRAAAANAGAWRQEATGSAHSIETSSPVPPAATGTVANTHDLVAVQPGNPGALAPHAVQIRQDRDPADANLGLLEQLVHLFIGNRLGWNAGLPLPQASRVWAAIADRRNDLPGLLRVWLTRLVWGIQAA
;
A
#
# COMPACT_ATOMS: atom_id res chain seq x y z
N MET A 1 -13.98 -53.76 32.16
CA MET A 1 -13.64 -52.75 33.18
C MET A 1 -12.17 -52.45 33.01
N ASN A 2 -11.66 -51.28 32.63
CA ASN A 2 -12.24 -49.98 32.29
C ASN A 2 -11.37 -49.42 31.15
N GLY A 3 -11.95 -49.20 29.98
CA GLY A 3 -11.36 -48.38 28.94
C GLY A 3 -11.75 -46.93 29.23
N ILE A 4 -10.78 -46.08 29.51
CA ILE A 4 -10.99 -44.64 29.66
C ILE A 4 -10.85 -44.06 28.26
N PHE A 5 -11.98 -43.64 27.70
CA PHE A 5 -12.05 -42.76 26.54
C PHE A 5 -11.42 -41.42 26.92
N GLU A 6 -10.28 -41.07 26.31
CA GLU A 6 -9.87 -39.67 26.21
C GLU A 6 -10.69 -39.02 25.10
N PRO A 7 -11.32 -37.84 25.34
CA PRO A 7 -12.02 -37.13 24.30
C PRO A 7 -11.00 -36.57 23.31
N ASN A 8 -11.15 -36.93 22.03
CA ASN A 8 -10.56 -36.22 20.91
C ASN A 8 -10.91 -34.73 21.05
N VAL A 9 -9.94 -33.92 21.47
CA VAL A 9 -10.00 -32.47 21.29
C VAL A 9 -9.92 -32.24 19.78
N PRO A 10 -10.91 -31.57 19.16
CA PRO A 10 -10.79 -31.16 17.77
C PRO A 10 -9.57 -30.25 17.68
N ILE A 11 -8.62 -30.61 16.82
CA ILE A 11 -7.53 -29.73 16.43
C ILE A 11 -8.22 -28.48 15.87
N CYS A 12 -8.03 -27.38 16.58
CA CYS A 12 -8.61 -26.08 16.27
C CYS A 12 -8.32 -25.74 14.81
N GLU A 13 -9.37 -25.42 14.05
CA GLU A 13 -9.30 -24.91 12.69
C GLU A 13 -8.25 -23.79 12.59
N ASP A 14 -7.46 -23.81 11.51
CA ASP A 14 -6.35 -22.89 11.24
C ASP A 14 -6.74 -21.44 11.55
N GLN A 15 -6.22 -20.91 12.66
CA GLN A 15 -6.34 -19.48 12.96
C GLN A 15 -5.67 -18.69 11.81
N PRO A 16 -6.32 -17.66 11.26
CA PRO A 16 -5.73 -16.87 10.19
C PRO A 16 -4.41 -16.26 10.68
N VAL A 17 -3.32 -16.62 9.98
CA VAL A 17 -1.99 -16.06 10.24
C VAL A 17 -2.06 -14.56 9.96
N SER A 18 -1.73 -13.73 10.95
CA SER A 18 -1.65 -12.27 10.86
C SER A 18 -0.41 -11.78 11.60
N LEU A 19 0.13 -10.61 11.24
CA LEU A 19 1.24 -10.03 12.01
C LEU A 19 0.85 -9.90 13.48
N THR A 20 -0.38 -9.48 13.74
CA THR A 20 -0.90 -9.35 15.11
C THR A 20 -0.96 -10.69 15.84
N SER A 21 -1.39 -11.79 15.19
CA SER A 21 -1.43 -13.11 15.84
C SER A 21 -0.04 -13.66 16.11
N GLU A 22 0.90 -13.52 15.15
CA GLU A 22 2.32 -13.87 15.33
C GLU A 22 2.96 -13.09 16.50
N LEU A 23 2.68 -11.79 16.62
CA LEU A 23 3.23 -10.97 17.69
C LEU A 23 2.66 -11.30 19.08
N ARG A 24 1.44 -11.85 19.15
CA ARG A 24 0.84 -12.32 20.41
C ARG A 24 1.47 -13.64 20.84
N ASP A 25 1.77 -14.54 19.90
CA ASP A 25 2.41 -15.82 20.21
C ASP A 25 3.88 -15.61 20.64
N ALA A 26 4.23 -16.05 21.85
CA ALA A 26 5.60 -15.98 22.35
C ALA A 26 6.55 -16.99 21.69
N GLY A 27 6.02 -18.06 21.11
CA GLY A 27 6.76 -19.08 20.36
C GLY A 27 6.97 -18.72 18.89
N SER A 28 6.35 -17.65 18.40
CA SER A 28 6.45 -17.22 17.01
C SER A 28 7.90 -16.89 16.62
N PRO A 29 8.42 -17.50 15.55
CA PRO A 29 9.71 -17.11 14.97
C PRO A 29 9.69 -15.67 14.47
N VAL A 30 8.55 -15.19 13.96
CA VAL A 30 8.37 -13.81 13.48
C VAL A 30 8.56 -12.83 14.61
N ARG A 31 7.89 -13.07 15.75
CA ARG A 31 8.07 -12.27 16.96
C ARG A 31 9.52 -12.32 17.44
N ALA A 32 10.10 -13.51 17.56
CA ALA A 32 11.46 -13.70 18.03
C ALA A 32 12.48 -12.96 17.14
N TYR A 33 12.27 -12.99 15.82
CA TYR A 33 13.08 -12.26 14.85
C TYR A 33 12.97 -10.75 15.05
N LEU A 34 11.75 -10.20 15.09
CA LEU A 34 11.51 -8.76 15.30
C LEU A 34 12.04 -8.27 16.66
N ASP A 35 12.04 -9.14 17.66
CA ASP A 35 12.64 -8.86 18.94
C ASP A 35 14.16 -8.81 18.93
N GLY A 36 14.82 -9.30 17.88
CA GLY A 36 16.27 -9.30 17.70
C GLY A 36 16.81 -8.21 16.78
N ILE A 37 15.98 -7.62 15.90
CA ILE A 37 16.44 -6.63 14.92
C ILE A 37 16.72 -5.24 15.50
N SER A 38 16.21 -4.94 16.70
CA SER A 38 16.43 -3.66 17.37
C SER A 38 17.07 -3.89 18.74
N PRO A 39 18.40 -3.75 18.86
CA PRO A 39 19.10 -3.93 20.14
C PRO A 39 18.52 -3.08 21.27
N ARG A 40 18.09 -1.85 20.93
CA ARG A 40 17.43 -0.93 21.87
C ARG A 40 16.10 -1.49 22.35
N LEU A 41 15.25 -1.94 21.43
CA LEU A 41 13.94 -2.49 21.78
C LEU A 41 14.09 -3.80 22.56
N SER A 42 15.02 -4.68 22.18
CA SER A 42 15.35 -5.92 22.91
C SER A 42 15.79 -5.62 24.34
N GLY A 43 16.65 -4.62 24.52
CA GLY A 43 17.20 -4.24 25.82
C GLY A 43 16.15 -3.71 26.80
N THR A 44 14.98 -3.28 26.34
CA THR A 44 13.87 -2.82 27.22
C THR A 44 13.09 -3.95 27.91
N ARG A 45 13.48 -5.22 27.70
CA ARG A 45 12.74 -6.39 28.21
C ARG A 45 13.07 -6.67 29.69
N GLY A 46 12.02 -6.98 30.45
CA GLY A 46 12.12 -7.33 31.87
C GLY A 46 12.01 -6.14 32.80
N ASN A 47 12.29 -6.37 34.08
CA ASN A 47 12.05 -5.41 35.18
C ASN A 47 13.37 -4.96 35.85
N THR A 48 14.48 -4.98 35.12
CA THR A 48 15.80 -4.61 35.66
C THR A 48 16.08 -3.11 35.46
N GLN A 49 17.00 -2.55 36.25
CA GLN A 49 17.44 -1.17 36.07
C GLN A 49 18.04 -0.91 34.68
N ALA A 50 18.73 -1.91 34.12
CA ALA A 50 19.27 -1.83 32.76
C ALA A 50 18.16 -1.79 31.71
N ALA A 51 17.09 -2.58 31.88
CA ALA A 51 15.95 -2.56 30.98
C ALA A 51 15.19 -1.24 31.02
N TYR A 52 15.00 -0.68 32.22
CA TYR A 52 14.41 0.64 32.40
C TYR A 52 15.28 1.75 31.78
N ALA A 53 16.60 1.72 31.99
CA ALA A 53 17.53 2.67 31.38
C ALA A 53 17.47 2.60 29.84
N MET A 54 17.40 1.40 29.27
CA MET A 54 17.22 1.23 27.82
C MET A 54 15.88 1.80 27.34
N ALA A 55 14.79 1.55 28.08
CA ALA A 55 13.47 2.10 27.77
C ALA A 55 13.46 3.64 27.82
N ALA A 56 14.17 4.24 28.78
CA ALA A 56 14.37 5.69 28.87
C ALA A 56 15.12 6.25 27.65
N THR A 57 16.05 5.49 27.06
CA THR A 57 16.69 5.92 25.79
C THR A 57 15.72 5.98 24.62
N LEU A 58 14.51 5.42 24.73
CA LEU A 58 13.44 5.52 23.74
C LEU A 58 12.30 6.44 24.21
N GLY A 59 12.39 7.04 25.40
CA GLY A 59 11.34 7.88 25.98
C GLY A 59 10.11 7.12 26.47
N LEU A 60 10.18 5.79 26.62
CA LEU A 60 8.99 4.98 26.94
C LEU A 60 8.45 5.21 28.37
N PRO A 61 9.29 5.38 29.41
CA PRO A 61 8.80 5.71 30.75
C PRO A 61 8.06 7.04 30.79
N GLU A 62 8.58 8.07 30.13
CA GLU A 62 7.96 9.39 30.06
C GLU A 62 6.60 9.35 29.36
N LEU A 63 6.47 8.48 28.35
CA LEU A 63 5.19 8.24 27.66
C LEU A 63 4.23 7.40 28.51
N SER A 64 4.71 6.42 29.28
CA SER A 64 3.84 5.60 30.14
C SER A 64 3.28 6.38 31.32
N ASP A 65 4.05 7.33 31.84
CA ASP A 65 3.69 8.14 33.00
C ASP A 65 2.90 9.40 32.60
N ARG A 66 2.58 9.54 31.31
CA ARG A 66 1.91 10.72 30.77
C ARG A 66 0.43 10.73 31.15
N ASP A 67 0.00 11.83 31.75
CA ASP A 67 -1.41 12.09 32.04
C ASP A 67 -2.26 12.21 30.76
N LEU A 68 -3.53 11.84 30.86
CA LEU A 68 -4.51 12.05 29.80
C LEU A 68 -4.83 13.54 29.67
N LEU A 69 -4.56 14.10 28.50
CA LEU A 69 -5.10 15.40 28.10
C LEU A 69 -6.62 15.30 27.91
N ILE A 70 -7.10 14.15 27.41
CA ILE A 70 -8.49 13.91 27.04
C ILE A 70 -8.95 12.61 27.72
N PRO A 71 -9.55 12.70 28.91
CA PRO A 71 -10.02 11.53 29.63
C PRO A 71 -11.19 10.86 28.91
N VAL A 72 -11.30 9.54 29.02
CA VAL A 72 -12.46 8.80 28.48
C VAL A 72 -13.70 9.16 29.33
N PRO A 73 -14.79 9.68 28.74
CA PRO A 73 -16.01 9.91 29.49
C PRO A 73 -16.58 8.60 30.04
N ARG A 74 -17.17 8.64 31.25
CA ARG A 74 -17.78 7.44 31.86
C ARG A 74 -18.91 6.92 30.97
N GLY A 75 -18.87 5.62 30.66
CA GLY A 75 -19.87 4.96 29.82
C GLY A 75 -19.52 4.92 28.32
N VAL A 76 -18.52 5.68 27.88
CA VAL A 76 -18.05 5.65 26.48
C VAL A 76 -17.13 4.46 26.24
N ASP A 77 -17.38 3.73 25.15
CA ASP A 77 -16.54 2.63 24.68
C ASP A 77 -15.24 3.19 24.08
N ALA A 78 -14.14 3.08 24.83
CA ALA A 78 -12.84 3.60 24.43
C ALA A 78 -12.29 2.95 23.14
N ALA A 79 -12.57 1.66 22.92
CA ALA A 79 -12.11 0.95 21.73
C ALA A 79 -12.83 1.45 20.48
N ARG A 80 -14.16 1.61 20.57
CA ARG A 80 -14.97 2.19 19.49
C ARG A 80 -14.58 3.64 19.21
N SER A 81 -14.29 4.41 20.26
CA SER A 81 -13.81 5.78 20.12
C SER A 81 -12.49 5.83 19.34
N GLY A 82 -11.61 4.84 19.51
CA GLY A 82 -10.39 4.71 18.74
C GLY A 82 -10.63 4.53 17.24
N THR A 83 -11.47 3.57 16.86
CA THR A 83 -11.84 3.34 15.45
C THR A 83 -12.56 4.56 14.84
N ALA A 84 -13.51 5.14 15.57
CA ALA A 84 -14.25 6.31 15.09
C ALA A 84 -13.32 7.53 14.91
N PHE A 85 -12.38 7.75 15.84
CA PHE A 85 -11.40 8.83 15.72
C PHE A 85 -10.46 8.65 14.52
N ASP A 86 -10.02 7.41 14.25
CA ASP A 86 -9.21 7.08 13.07
C ASP A 86 -9.97 7.44 11.78
N ILE A 87 -11.19 6.92 11.61
CA ILE A 87 -12.08 7.23 10.47
C ILE A 87 -12.30 8.74 10.34
N ARG A 88 -12.61 9.41 11.46
CA ARG A 88 -12.89 10.85 11.49
C ARG A 88 -11.68 11.69 11.10
N THR A 89 -10.49 11.26 11.47
CA THR A 89 -9.23 11.91 11.07
C THR A 89 -8.98 11.71 9.58
N ARG A 90 -9.28 10.52 9.02
CA ARG A 90 -9.07 10.25 7.59
C ARG A 90 -9.98 11.14 6.75
N LEU A 91 -11.24 11.30 7.19
CA LEU A 91 -12.19 12.26 6.63
C LEU A 91 -11.64 13.70 6.66
N ALA A 92 -10.96 14.10 7.75
CA ALA A 92 -10.40 15.45 7.89
C ALA A 92 -9.14 15.72 7.04
N LEU A 93 -8.52 14.66 6.48
CA LEU A 93 -7.37 14.71 5.59
C LEU A 93 -7.72 14.32 4.15
N ASP A 94 -9.01 14.21 3.81
CA ASP A 94 -9.51 13.71 2.51
C ASP A 94 -8.96 12.32 2.12
N GLY A 95 -8.56 11.52 3.12
CA GLY A 95 -7.97 10.18 2.96
C GLY A 95 -8.93 9.02 3.22
N PHE A 96 -10.24 9.28 3.23
CA PHE A 96 -11.25 8.25 3.50
C PHE A 96 -12.17 8.06 2.29
N ASP A 97 -12.17 6.85 1.73
CA ASP A 97 -13.19 6.41 0.77
C ASP A 97 -14.16 5.49 1.50
N LEU A 98 -15.43 5.89 1.58
CA LEU A 98 -16.45 5.13 2.27
C LEU A 98 -16.66 3.75 1.63
N GLN A 99 -16.64 3.67 0.29
CA GLN A 99 -16.97 2.44 -0.43
C GLN A 99 -15.80 1.45 -0.44
N ASP A 100 -14.57 1.95 -0.30
CA ASP A 100 -13.34 1.17 -0.13
C ASP A 100 -12.86 1.19 1.34
N SER A 101 -13.79 1.02 2.27
CA SER A 101 -13.50 1.00 3.71
C SER A 101 -13.75 -0.38 4.33
N ALA A 102 -13.06 -0.66 5.44
CA ALA A 102 -13.33 -1.84 6.26
C ALA A 102 -14.79 -1.86 6.79
N SER A 103 -15.39 -0.68 6.99
CA SER A 103 -16.82 -0.55 7.31
C SER A 103 -17.71 -1.12 6.19
N ALA A 104 -17.46 -0.72 4.93
CA ALA A 104 -18.21 -1.22 3.77
C ALA A 104 -17.98 -2.71 3.51
N ALA A 105 -16.74 -3.18 3.67
CA ALA A 105 -16.40 -4.60 3.57
C ALA A 105 -17.17 -5.42 4.61
N GLY A 106 -17.22 -4.96 5.86
CA GLY A 106 -17.99 -5.61 6.93
C GLY A 106 -19.47 -5.74 6.58
N ILE A 107 -20.11 -4.66 6.12
CA ILE A 107 -21.53 -4.68 5.73
C ILE A 107 -21.79 -5.57 4.52
N THR A 108 -20.86 -5.62 3.56
CA THR A 108 -20.96 -6.48 2.37
C THR A 108 -20.92 -7.97 2.73
N GLU A 109 -20.10 -8.33 3.72
CA GLU A 109 -19.93 -9.72 4.17
C GLU A 109 -21.03 -10.18 5.14
N LEU A 110 -21.60 -9.26 5.92
CA LEU A 110 -22.58 -9.52 6.98
C LEU A 110 -23.74 -10.47 6.58
N PRO A 111 -24.36 -10.36 5.40
CA PRO A 111 -25.43 -11.28 5.00
C PRO A 111 -25.05 -12.77 4.98
N ARG A 112 -23.75 -13.09 4.83
CA ARG A 112 -23.27 -14.49 4.79
C ARG A 112 -23.36 -15.19 6.14
N PHE A 113 -23.43 -14.43 7.23
CA PHE A 113 -23.36 -14.94 8.60
C PHE A 113 -24.69 -14.81 9.37
N ILE A 114 -25.78 -14.41 8.69
CA ILE A 114 -27.07 -14.13 9.33
C ILE A 114 -27.56 -15.32 10.18
N ASP A 115 -27.37 -16.55 9.71
CA ASP A 115 -27.84 -17.76 10.41
C ASP A 115 -27.01 -18.10 11.66
N GLU A 116 -25.81 -17.54 11.77
CA GLU A 116 -24.90 -17.71 12.94
C GLU A 116 -25.12 -16.63 14.01
N ILE A 117 -25.86 -15.59 13.68
CA ILE A 117 -26.06 -14.40 14.52
C ILE A 117 -27.44 -14.45 15.14
N GLU A 118 -27.51 -14.28 16.47
CA GLU A 118 -28.79 -14.12 17.16
C GLU A 118 -29.53 -12.89 16.61
N ASN A 119 -30.81 -13.07 16.27
CA ASN A 119 -31.61 -12.03 15.62
C ASN A 119 -30.95 -11.49 14.32
N GLY A 120 -30.19 -12.34 13.62
CA GLY A 120 -29.27 -11.95 12.55
C GLY A 120 -29.90 -11.16 11.42
N LEU A 121 -31.13 -11.52 10.99
CA LEU A 121 -31.85 -10.76 9.96
C LEU A 121 -32.10 -9.31 10.39
N HIS A 122 -32.51 -9.10 11.64
CA HIS A 122 -32.77 -7.78 12.18
C HIS A 122 -31.46 -7.00 12.40
N ARG A 123 -30.49 -7.59 13.11
CA ARG A 123 -29.20 -6.93 13.39
C ARG A 123 -28.46 -6.55 12.10
N ALA A 124 -28.49 -7.42 11.08
CA ALA A 124 -27.91 -7.14 9.77
C ALA A 124 -28.61 -5.98 9.06
N ARG A 125 -29.96 -5.93 9.10
CA ARG A 125 -30.73 -4.82 8.55
C ARG A 125 -30.36 -3.50 9.25
N ILE A 126 -30.38 -3.46 10.58
CA ILE A 126 -30.08 -2.25 11.36
C ILE A 126 -28.68 -1.72 11.04
N LEU A 127 -27.65 -2.58 11.00
CA LEU A 127 -26.29 -2.13 10.67
C LEU A 127 -26.14 -1.67 9.22
N THR A 128 -26.82 -2.33 8.28
CA THR A 128 -26.81 -1.91 6.87
C THR A 128 -27.48 -0.54 6.70
N GLU A 129 -28.62 -0.31 7.36
CA GLU A 129 -29.29 0.98 7.35
C GLU A 129 -28.47 2.05 8.10
N ALA A 130 -27.82 1.71 9.21
CA ALA A 130 -26.91 2.59 9.94
C ALA A 130 -25.72 3.04 9.06
N PHE A 131 -25.15 2.14 8.25
CA PHE A 131 -24.14 2.47 7.25
C PHE A 131 -24.67 3.47 6.20
N GLN A 132 -25.90 3.27 5.71
CA GLN A 132 -26.54 4.20 4.76
C GLN A 132 -26.80 5.59 5.40
N VAL A 133 -27.17 5.64 6.68
CA VAL A 133 -27.29 6.91 7.41
C VAL A 133 -25.93 7.59 7.50
N ALA A 134 -24.85 6.85 7.77
CA ALA A 134 -23.50 7.41 7.75
C ALA A 134 -23.13 7.98 6.37
N GLU A 135 -23.43 7.28 5.27
CA GLU A 135 -23.24 7.77 3.90
C GLU A 135 -23.97 9.10 3.65
N GLN A 136 -25.22 9.21 4.10
CA GLN A 136 -26.01 10.44 3.96
C GLN A 136 -25.39 11.60 4.76
N LEU A 137 -25.00 11.35 6.00
CA LEU A 137 -24.34 12.36 6.85
C LEU A 137 -23.01 12.83 6.26
N LEU A 138 -22.23 11.93 5.64
CA LEU A 138 -20.98 12.29 4.97
C LEU A 138 -21.20 13.05 3.67
N SER A 139 -22.28 12.77 2.94
CA SER A 139 -22.59 13.40 1.65
C SER A 139 -23.09 14.84 1.80
N ALA A 140 -23.81 15.14 2.89
CA ALA A 140 -24.36 16.46 3.16
C ALA A 140 -24.36 16.78 4.67
N PRO A 141 -23.17 16.95 5.31
CA PRO A 141 -23.08 17.24 6.73
C PRO A 141 -23.65 18.64 7.01
N SER A 142 -24.54 18.76 8.00
CA SER A 142 -25.05 20.06 8.44
C SER A 142 -24.05 20.78 9.34
N ASP A 143 -23.33 19.99 10.13
CA ASP A 143 -22.30 20.46 11.04
C ASP A 143 -21.23 19.39 11.29
N GLU A 144 -20.32 19.73 12.17
CA GLU A 144 -19.22 18.91 12.63
C GLU A 144 -19.67 17.67 13.45
N ALA A 145 -20.81 17.75 14.15
CA ALA A 145 -21.35 16.64 14.92
C ALA A 145 -21.93 15.54 14.01
N ASP A 146 -22.42 15.89 12.82
CA ASP A 146 -22.83 14.91 11.81
C ASP A 146 -21.66 14.04 11.34
N LEU A 147 -20.48 14.64 11.13
CA LEU A 147 -19.27 13.91 10.76
C LEU A 147 -18.77 13.01 11.90
N ASP A 148 -18.83 13.48 13.15
CA ASP A 148 -18.48 12.68 14.32
C ASP A 148 -19.43 11.49 14.47
N ARG A 149 -20.74 11.72 14.32
CA ARG A 149 -21.76 10.66 14.37
C ARG A 149 -21.55 9.64 13.25
N ALA A 150 -21.30 10.10 12.03
CA ALA A 150 -20.99 9.22 10.90
C ALA A 150 -19.79 8.33 11.18
N SER A 151 -18.71 8.87 11.76
CA SER A 151 -17.52 8.09 12.10
C SER A 151 -17.80 7.01 13.16
N ILE A 152 -18.71 7.26 14.11
CA ILE A 152 -19.12 6.28 15.13
C ILE A 152 -19.99 5.18 14.50
N LEU A 153 -20.90 5.53 13.60
CA LEU A 153 -21.70 4.56 12.84
C LEU A 153 -20.81 3.62 12.02
N LEU A 154 -19.81 4.19 11.34
CA LEU A 154 -18.84 3.40 10.58
C LEU A 154 -17.99 2.52 11.49
N ALA A 155 -17.56 3.02 12.64
CA ALA A 155 -16.86 2.21 13.63
C ALA A 155 -17.69 1.01 14.12
N HIS A 156 -19.02 1.14 14.25
CA HIS A 156 -19.91 0.01 14.51
C HIS A 156 -19.90 -1.02 13.38
N CYS A 157 -19.95 -0.57 12.13
CA CYS A 157 -19.92 -1.44 10.96
C CYS A 157 -18.57 -2.18 10.85
N GLU A 158 -17.46 -1.47 11.07
CA GLU A 158 -16.11 -2.03 11.00
C GLU A 158 -15.84 -3.09 12.09
N GLN A 159 -16.51 -3.01 13.25
CA GLN A 159 -16.37 -4.06 14.27
C GLN A 159 -16.74 -5.44 13.73
N PHE A 160 -17.74 -5.52 12.84
CA PHE A 160 -18.07 -6.78 12.17
C PHE A 160 -16.96 -7.25 11.23
N TYR A 161 -16.33 -6.35 10.46
CA TYR A 161 -15.19 -6.72 9.63
C TYR A 161 -14.02 -7.31 10.46
N ARG A 162 -13.77 -6.74 11.65
CA ARG A 162 -12.63 -7.15 12.50
C ARG A 162 -12.87 -8.43 13.30
N ALA A 163 -14.09 -8.65 13.79
CA ALA A 163 -14.41 -9.74 14.72
C ALA A 163 -15.45 -10.74 14.19
N GLY A 164 -15.97 -10.53 12.97
CA GLY A 164 -16.98 -11.40 12.37
C GLY A 164 -18.27 -11.47 13.19
N PRO A 165 -18.97 -12.63 13.18
CA PRO A 165 -20.25 -12.82 13.88
C PRO A 165 -20.21 -12.45 15.37
N GLU A 166 -19.08 -12.69 16.04
CA GLU A 166 -18.89 -12.41 17.47
C GLU A 166 -19.06 -10.92 17.80
N ALA A 167 -18.79 -10.01 16.85
CA ALA A 167 -19.00 -8.57 17.01
C ALA A 167 -20.44 -8.23 17.40
N LEU A 168 -21.41 -9.02 16.89
CA LEU A 168 -22.83 -8.80 17.12
C LEU A 168 -23.39 -9.57 18.31
N SER A 169 -22.56 -10.33 19.04
CA SER A 169 -22.96 -11.00 20.28
C SER A 169 -22.88 -10.09 21.51
N GLY A 170 -22.24 -8.92 21.38
CA GLY A 170 -21.99 -7.98 22.46
C GLY A 170 -22.85 -6.70 22.41
N SER A 171 -22.23 -5.58 22.77
CA SER A 171 -22.91 -4.28 22.87
C SER A 171 -23.46 -3.77 21.54
N VAL A 172 -22.86 -4.12 20.41
CA VAL A 172 -23.37 -3.75 19.07
C VAL A 172 -24.70 -4.45 18.80
N GLY A 173 -24.77 -5.76 19.01
CA GLY A 173 -26.00 -6.52 18.83
C GLY A 173 -27.12 -6.03 19.75
N ALA A 174 -26.81 -5.81 21.02
CA ALA A 174 -27.76 -5.24 21.97
C ALA A 174 -28.26 -3.84 21.57
N SER A 175 -27.39 -3.02 20.97
CA SER A 175 -27.79 -1.70 20.44
C SER A 175 -28.69 -1.84 19.20
N CYS A 176 -28.44 -2.85 18.35
CA CYS A 176 -29.30 -3.13 17.20
C CYS A 176 -30.70 -3.57 17.66
N ASP A 177 -30.79 -4.50 18.63
CA ASP A 177 -32.08 -5.02 19.12
C ASP A 177 -32.92 -3.97 19.86
N ALA A 178 -32.32 -2.86 20.28
CA ALA A 178 -33.00 -1.79 20.99
C ALA A 178 -33.75 -0.80 20.08
N VAL A 179 -33.62 -0.93 18.75
CA VAL A 179 -34.13 0.04 17.77
C VAL A 179 -34.79 -0.65 16.58
N ASP A 180 -35.69 0.05 15.88
CA ASP A 180 -36.45 -0.53 14.77
C ASP A 180 -35.77 -0.36 13.40
N ASP A 181 -34.97 0.69 13.24
CA ASP A 181 -34.31 1.08 11.99
C ASP A 181 -32.94 1.75 12.22
N GLY A 182 -32.17 1.91 11.14
CA GLY A 182 -30.85 2.54 11.18
C GLY A 182 -30.86 4.03 11.57
N LEU A 183 -31.97 4.75 11.31
CA LEU A 183 -32.10 6.15 11.73
C LEU A 183 -32.22 6.27 13.25
N SER A 184 -33.02 5.40 13.85
CA SER A 184 -33.18 5.27 15.30
C SER A 184 -31.87 4.79 15.95
N PHE A 185 -31.14 3.88 15.28
CA PHE A 185 -29.78 3.50 15.70
C PHE A 185 -28.85 4.72 15.76
N ALA A 186 -28.81 5.53 14.70
CA ALA A 186 -28.00 6.74 14.66
C ALA A 186 -28.41 7.79 15.70
N ALA A 187 -29.72 7.94 15.94
CA ALA A 187 -30.25 8.82 16.99
C ALA A 187 -29.95 8.31 18.41
N SER A 188 -29.73 7.00 18.58
CA SER A 188 -29.42 6.37 19.87
C SER A 188 -27.95 6.51 20.28
N ILE A 189 -27.06 6.98 19.39
CA ILE A 189 -25.65 7.19 19.71
C ILE A 189 -25.54 8.19 20.86
N ASP A 190 -24.86 7.76 21.93
CA ASP A 190 -24.66 8.57 23.13
C ASP A 190 -24.00 9.93 22.77
N PRO A 191 -24.62 11.07 23.12
CA PRO A 191 -24.03 12.39 22.94
C PRO A 191 -22.62 12.53 23.55
N LEU A 192 -22.30 11.79 24.62
CA LEU A 192 -20.96 11.78 25.21
C LEU A 192 -19.93 11.11 24.30
N ALA A 193 -20.31 10.10 23.51
CA ALA A 193 -19.42 9.50 22.53
C ALA A 193 -19.10 10.47 21.39
N ILE A 194 -20.11 11.20 20.91
CA ILE A 194 -19.93 12.27 19.90
C ILE A 194 -19.00 13.36 20.45
N ALA A 195 -19.24 13.80 21.70
CA ALA A 195 -18.39 14.78 22.36
C ALA A 195 -16.95 14.31 22.60
N ASP A 196 -16.72 13.01 22.86
CA ASP A 196 -15.37 12.43 22.99
C ASP A 196 -14.61 12.53 21.65
N ILE A 197 -15.22 12.13 20.53
CA ILE A 197 -14.61 12.26 19.19
C ILE A 197 -14.29 13.71 18.87
N ARG A 198 -15.23 14.63 19.14
CA ARG A 198 -15.02 16.06 18.96
C ARG A 198 -13.83 16.58 19.79
N SER A 199 -13.75 16.17 21.05
CA SER A 199 -12.66 16.58 21.95
C SER A 199 -11.31 16.05 21.48
N LEU A 200 -11.26 14.79 21.02
CA LEU A 200 -10.07 14.18 20.42
C LEU A 200 -9.59 14.97 19.19
N LEU A 201 -10.49 15.33 18.26
CA LEU A 201 -10.11 16.11 17.08
C LEU A 201 -9.62 17.50 17.43
N VAL A 202 -10.35 18.23 18.29
CA VAL A 202 -10.01 19.61 18.65
C VAL A 202 -8.64 19.67 19.32
N ALA A 203 -8.36 18.76 20.25
CA ALA A 203 -7.09 18.72 20.96
C ALA A 203 -5.91 18.32 20.07
N ASN A 204 -6.15 17.61 18.96
CA ASN A 204 -5.12 17.20 18.01
C ASN A 204 -5.14 18.02 16.70
N ALA A 205 -5.90 19.12 16.65
CA ALA A 205 -6.06 19.91 15.43
C ALA A 205 -4.73 20.48 14.91
N SER A 206 -3.80 20.84 15.78
CA SER A 206 -2.47 21.31 15.38
C SER A 206 -1.69 20.25 14.60
N GLN A 207 -1.68 19.00 15.07
CA GLN A 207 -1.01 17.88 14.42
C GLN A 207 -1.68 17.55 13.07
N ILE A 208 -3.02 17.49 13.05
CA ILE A 208 -3.80 17.21 11.84
C ILE A 208 -3.60 18.31 10.79
N ASN A 209 -3.61 19.58 11.20
CA ASN A 209 -3.35 20.71 10.29
C ASN A 209 -1.92 20.67 9.74
N ALA A 210 -0.93 20.38 10.59
CA ALA A 210 0.45 20.24 10.13
C ALA A 210 0.62 19.13 9.08
N TRP A 211 -0.08 18.00 9.24
CA TRP A 211 -0.12 16.98 8.19
C TRP A 211 -0.84 17.45 6.94
N ARG A 212 -1.99 18.11 7.08
CA ARG A 212 -2.71 18.66 5.92
C ARG A 212 -1.83 19.60 5.10
N ASP A 213 -1.07 20.47 5.77
CA ASP A 213 -0.16 21.40 5.11
C ASP A 213 0.95 20.66 4.37
N ARG A 214 1.61 19.68 5.02
CA ARG A 214 2.63 18.83 4.39
C ARG A 214 2.11 18.09 3.15
N ILE A 215 0.92 17.51 3.27
CA ILE A 215 0.25 16.80 2.17
C ILE A 215 -0.06 17.76 1.02
N ALA A 216 -0.55 18.96 1.35
CA ALA A 216 -0.82 20.00 0.35
C ALA A 216 0.45 20.49 -0.35
N ASP A 217 1.60 20.44 0.34
CA ASP A 217 2.93 20.77 -0.18
C ASP A 217 3.59 19.61 -0.97
N GLY A 218 2.93 18.45 -1.04
CA GLY A 218 3.33 17.32 -1.89
C GLY A 218 3.99 16.15 -1.16
N ASP A 219 4.01 16.14 0.18
CA ASP A 219 4.44 14.95 0.93
C ASP A 219 3.51 13.77 0.62
N ARG A 220 4.11 12.58 0.50
CA ARG A 220 3.37 11.33 0.34
C ARG A 220 2.40 11.15 1.50
N PHE A 221 1.17 10.78 1.18
CA PHE A 221 0.19 10.34 2.16
C PHE A 221 -0.48 9.06 1.71
N GLU A 222 -0.36 8.01 2.53
CA GLU A 222 -1.14 6.79 2.37
C GLU A 222 -1.98 6.59 3.63
N PRO A 223 -3.31 6.66 3.52
CA PRO A 223 -4.17 6.39 4.65
C PRO A 223 -4.01 4.93 5.07
N ASN A 224 -4.07 3.93 4.21
CA ASN A 224 -3.84 2.54 4.61
C ASN A 224 -2.72 1.96 3.76
N PRO A 225 -1.43 2.19 4.11
CA PRO A 225 -0.32 1.68 3.33
C PRO A 225 -0.38 0.16 3.25
N GLY A 226 -0.40 -0.35 2.03
CA GLY A 226 -0.23 -1.76 1.75
C GLY A 226 1.24 -2.12 1.69
N PHE A 227 1.59 -3.33 2.10
CA PHE A 227 2.98 -3.81 2.08
C PHE A 227 3.16 -4.92 1.05
N SER A 228 4.25 -4.89 0.29
CA SER A 228 4.54 -5.93 -0.72
C SER A 228 4.65 -7.34 -0.14
N GLY A 229 5.04 -7.46 1.13
CA GLY A 229 5.10 -8.70 1.90
C GLY A 229 3.84 -9.06 2.68
N ALA A 230 2.75 -8.27 2.62
CA ALA A 230 1.56 -8.43 3.47
C ALA A 230 1.00 -9.87 3.49
N MET A 231 0.99 -10.54 2.34
CA MET A 231 0.47 -11.91 2.19
C MET A 231 1.30 -12.98 2.90
N LEU A 232 2.52 -12.69 3.33
CA LEU A 232 3.31 -13.61 4.18
C LEU A 232 2.61 -13.89 5.51
N LEU A 233 1.72 -12.99 5.93
CA LEU A 233 0.99 -13.02 7.18
C LEU A 233 -0.50 -12.78 6.93
N GLY A 234 -1.06 -13.34 5.87
CA GLY A 234 -2.51 -13.29 5.60
C GLY A 234 -3.10 -11.89 5.33
N GLY A 235 -2.25 -10.87 5.20
CA GLY A 235 -2.64 -9.46 5.11
C GLY A 235 -1.92 -8.61 6.17
N ALA A 236 -1.69 -7.35 5.84
CA ALA A 236 -1.12 -6.38 6.75
C ALA A 236 -1.39 -4.99 6.18
N ASP A 237 -2.12 -4.20 6.94
CA ASP A 237 -2.39 -2.80 6.63
C ASP A 237 -1.85 -1.97 7.79
N GLY A 238 -1.05 -0.96 7.43
CA GLY A 238 -0.56 0.02 8.40
C GLY A 238 -1.62 1.09 8.62
N ASP A 239 -1.55 1.80 9.74
CA ASP A 239 -2.59 2.79 10.02
C ASP A 239 -2.40 4.07 9.17
N TRP A 240 -1.19 4.58 8.99
CA TRP A 240 -0.93 5.83 8.24
C TRP A 240 0.52 5.90 7.74
N LEU A 241 0.76 6.45 6.56
CA LEU A 241 2.10 6.87 6.10
C LEU A 241 2.05 8.35 5.73
N VAL A 242 2.88 9.19 6.35
CA VAL A 242 3.04 10.62 5.99
C VAL A 242 4.52 10.93 5.75
N GLY A 243 4.87 11.29 4.51
CA GLY A 243 6.24 11.34 4.04
C GLY A 243 6.88 9.95 4.08
N ASP A 244 7.94 9.80 4.87
CA ASP A 244 8.68 8.56 5.12
C ASP A 244 8.39 7.95 6.51
N THR A 245 7.38 8.49 7.21
CA THR A 245 7.07 8.11 8.59
C THR A 245 5.82 7.24 8.63
N LEU A 246 5.99 5.97 9.00
CA LEU A 246 4.89 5.04 9.25
C LEU A 246 4.34 5.26 10.66
N ILE A 247 3.05 5.59 10.78
CA ILE A 247 2.43 6.01 12.03
C ILE A 247 1.34 5.02 12.42
N ASP A 248 1.34 4.64 13.70
CA ASP A 248 0.30 3.82 14.33
C ASP A 248 -0.55 4.71 15.26
N CYS A 249 -1.88 4.68 15.12
CA CYS A 249 -2.79 5.52 15.89
C CYS A 249 -3.31 4.77 17.12
N LYS A 250 -2.97 5.27 18.32
CA LYS A 250 -3.27 4.60 19.59
C LYS A 250 -4.07 5.50 20.53
N VAL A 251 -5.40 5.46 20.39
CA VAL A 251 -6.37 6.17 21.24
C VAL A 251 -6.57 5.47 22.60
N TYR A 252 -5.48 5.26 23.34
CA TYR A 252 -5.46 4.47 24.58
C TYR A 252 -5.53 5.37 25.82
N ALA A 253 -6.32 4.95 26.81
CA ALA A 253 -6.38 5.60 28.12
C ALA A 253 -5.21 5.21 29.04
N GLU A 254 -4.70 4.00 28.89
CA GLU A 254 -3.63 3.46 29.75
C GLU A 254 -2.46 2.96 28.91
N LEU A 255 -1.30 3.56 29.17
CA LEU A 255 -0.03 3.20 28.56
C LEU A 255 0.85 2.47 29.57
N SER A 256 1.69 1.59 29.05
CA SER A 256 2.74 0.94 29.83
C SER A 256 3.92 0.68 28.92
N ILE A 257 5.13 0.63 29.49
CA ILE A 257 6.35 0.32 28.73
C ILE A 257 6.18 -0.98 27.89
N PRO A 258 5.59 -2.08 28.43
CA PRO A 258 5.30 -3.25 27.62
C PRO A 258 4.35 -3.02 26.43
N LYS A 259 3.30 -2.21 26.59
CA LYS A 259 2.35 -1.86 25.51
C LYS A 259 3.06 -1.04 24.43
N LEU A 260 3.77 0.02 24.82
CA LEU A 260 4.51 0.89 23.89
C LEU A 260 5.58 0.12 23.11
N ARG A 261 6.32 -0.77 23.79
CA ARG A 261 7.24 -1.70 23.12
C ARG A 261 6.53 -2.62 22.13
N GLY A 262 5.32 -3.08 22.45
CA GLY A 262 4.49 -3.88 21.55
C GLY A 262 4.14 -3.13 20.28
N PHE A 263 3.74 -1.86 20.39
CA PHE A 263 3.43 -1.00 19.24
C PHE A 263 4.67 -0.76 18.37
N LEU A 264 5.83 -0.44 18.96
CA LEU A 264 7.08 -0.32 18.21
C LEU A 264 7.48 -1.61 17.49
N ARG A 265 7.29 -2.78 18.14
CA ARG A 265 7.54 -4.07 17.50
C ARG A 265 6.61 -4.29 16.30
N GLN A 266 5.34 -3.91 16.43
CA GLN A 266 4.37 -4.03 15.34
C GLN A 266 4.75 -3.13 14.16
N LEU A 267 5.11 -1.86 14.42
CA LEU A 267 5.61 -0.93 13.41
C LEU A 267 6.86 -1.46 12.71
N LEU A 268 7.82 -2.04 13.43
CA LEU A 268 8.98 -2.70 12.82
C LEU A 268 8.58 -3.90 11.96
N GLY A 269 7.55 -4.65 12.36
CA GLY A 269 6.96 -5.72 11.54
C GLY A 269 6.45 -5.20 10.20
N TYR A 270 5.73 -4.08 10.20
CA TYR A 270 5.29 -3.42 8.97
C TYR A 270 6.47 -2.92 8.12
N VAL A 271 7.52 -2.34 8.72
CA VAL A 271 8.73 -1.95 7.99
C VAL A 271 9.39 -3.15 7.30
N MET A 272 9.40 -4.32 7.96
CA MET A 272 9.92 -5.55 7.37
C MET A 272 9.02 -6.11 6.25
N LEU A 273 7.73 -5.77 6.24
CA LEU A 273 6.80 -6.20 5.20
C LEU A 273 6.91 -5.36 3.92
N ASP A 274 7.51 -4.17 3.97
CA ASP A 274 7.85 -3.37 2.79
C ASP A 274 9.06 -3.96 2.03
N LEU A 275 8.93 -5.20 1.53
CA LEU A 275 10.03 -6.01 1.00
C LEU A 275 10.81 -5.35 -0.15
N GLU A 276 10.12 -4.52 -0.92
CA GLU A 276 10.64 -3.88 -2.13
C GLU A 276 11.08 -2.43 -1.85
N ASP A 277 10.99 -1.97 -0.59
CA ASP A 277 11.21 -0.58 -0.18
C ASP A 277 10.32 0.42 -0.95
N GLU A 278 9.13 -0.01 -1.38
CA GLU A 278 8.19 0.82 -2.15
C GLU A 278 7.67 1.99 -1.31
N LEU A 279 7.52 1.81 0.00
CA LEU A 279 7.06 2.84 0.92
C LEU A 279 8.20 3.76 1.38
N ALA A 280 9.46 3.33 1.22
CA ALA A 280 10.66 4.04 1.65
C ALA A 280 10.57 4.52 3.11
N VAL A 281 10.04 3.66 4.01
CA VAL A 281 9.87 4.01 5.43
C VAL A 281 11.25 4.24 6.06
N ARG A 282 11.45 5.39 6.70
CA ARG A 282 12.69 5.75 7.40
C ARG A 282 12.48 6.18 8.85
N SER A 283 11.23 6.43 9.23
CA SER A 283 10.84 6.67 10.62
C SER A 283 9.55 5.94 10.96
N VAL A 284 9.36 5.66 12.25
CA VAL A 284 8.09 5.15 12.78
C VAL A 284 7.58 6.06 13.88
N GLY A 285 6.28 6.28 13.95
CA GLY A 285 5.63 7.13 14.93
C GLY A 285 4.47 6.42 15.63
N ILE A 286 4.25 6.75 16.90
CA ILE A 286 3.03 6.34 17.62
C ILE A 286 2.27 7.61 17.94
N TRP A 287 1.11 7.79 17.34
CA TRP A 287 0.24 8.90 17.68
C TRP A 287 -0.64 8.52 18.86
N LEU A 288 -0.66 9.36 19.89
CA LEU A 288 -1.35 9.16 21.17
C LEU A 288 -2.36 10.30 21.38
N PRO A 289 -3.54 10.26 20.74
CA PRO A 289 -4.46 11.39 20.70
C PRO A 289 -4.98 11.81 22.08
N ARG A 290 -5.18 10.86 23.00
CA ARG A 290 -5.63 11.15 24.37
C ARG A 290 -4.57 11.85 25.23
N GLN A 291 -3.30 11.73 24.85
CA GLN A 291 -2.17 12.39 25.49
C GLN A 291 -1.73 13.65 24.73
N GLY A 292 -2.23 13.86 23.50
CA GLY A 292 -1.86 14.97 22.62
C GLY A 292 -0.39 14.90 22.16
N LEU A 293 0.14 13.69 21.96
CA LEU A 293 1.55 13.47 21.64
C LEU A 293 1.71 12.56 20.43
N MET A 294 2.81 12.75 19.70
CA MET A 294 3.25 11.85 18.63
C MET A 294 4.77 11.69 18.64
N PRO A 295 5.31 10.85 19.53
CA PRO A 295 6.72 10.47 19.46
C PRO A 295 7.05 9.78 18.12
N ILE A 296 8.19 10.15 17.56
CA ILE A 296 8.76 9.60 16.32
C ILE A 296 10.15 9.06 16.60
N TRP A 297 10.48 7.91 16.03
CA TRP A 297 11.80 7.30 16.09
C TRP A 297 12.29 7.00 14.68
N SER A 298 13.50 7.46 14.34
CA SER A 298 14.16 7.08 13.09
C SER A 298 14.54 5.60 13.13
N LEU A 299 14.54 4.96 11.95
CA LEU A 299 15.01 3.59 11.82
C LEU A 299 16.51 3.49 12.15
N GLU A 300 17.31 4.50 11.83
CA GLU A 300 18.73 4.55 12.23
C GLU A 300 18.89 4.36 13.74
N ARG A 301 18.07 5.06 14.53
CA ARG A 301 18.08 4.94 16.00
C ARG A 301 17.59 3.57 16.45
N LEU A 302 16.52 3.05 15.86
CA LEU A 302 15.92 1.78 16.29
C LEU A 302 16.77 0.56 15.92
N LEU A 303 17.36 0.55 14.72
CA LEU A 303 18.16 -0.54 14.18
C LEU A 303 19.64 -0.43 14.57
N ASP A 304 20.07 0.73 15.09
CA ASP A 304 21.46 1.02 15.49
C ASP A 304 22.44 0.94 14.30
N GLY A 305 22.06 1.52 13.17
CA GLY A 305 22.87 1.60 11.94
C GLY A 305 22.08 2.14 10.75
N ASP A 306 22.72 2.28 9.60
CA ASP A 306 22.11 2.86 8.39
C ASP A 306 20.96 1.96 7.86
N PRO A 307 19.70 2.45 7.83
CA PRO A 307 18.58 1.66 7.31
C PRO A 307 18.77 1.24 5.85
N ASP A 308 19.43 2.04 5.00
CA ASP A 308 19.61 1.70 3.59
C ASP A 308 20.55 0.50 3.40
N GLU A 309 21.50 0.32 4.31
CA GLU A 309 22.40 -0.85 4.34
C GLU A 309 21.75 -2.07 5.02
N LEU A 310 20.98 -1.84 6.10
CA LEU A 310 20.46 -2.92 6.94
C LEU A 310 19.18 -3.55 6.42
N LEU A 311 18.24 -2.75 5.91
CA LEU A 311 16.89 -3.22 5.56
C LEU A 311 16.86 -4.37 4.55
N PRO A 312 17.69 -4.42 3.48
CA PRO A 312 17.68 -5.55 2.55
C PRO A 312 17.91 -6.90 3.23
N THR A 313 18.92 -7.00 4.10
CA THR A 313 19.24 -8.24 4.83
C THR A 313 18.22 -8.52 5.94
N LEU A 314 17.74 -7.49 6.63
CA LEU A 314 16.72 -7.67 7.67
C LEU A 314 15.38 -8.17 7.10
N ARG A 315 14.97 -7.67 5.93
CA ARG A 315 13.76 -8.14 5.24
C ARG A 315 13.90 -9.59 4.78
N GLU A 316 15.06 -9.99 4.26
CA GLU A 316 15.33 -11.40 3.92
C GLU A 316 15.23 -12.32 5.16
N GLY A 317 15.83 -11.90 6.28
CA GLY A 317 15.73 -12.62 7.54
C GLY A 317 14.29 -12.72 8.06
N PHE A 318 13.51 -11.64 7.92
CA PHE A 318 12.10 -11.62 8.27
C PHE A 318 11.28 -12.61 7.43
N VAL A 319 11.47 -12.63 6.10
CA VAL A 319 10.86 -13.61 5.20
C VAL A 319 11.23 -15.04 5.63
N ASN A 320 12.47 -15.28 6.04
CA ASN A 320 12.87 -16.59 6.55
C ASN A 320 12.16 -16.97 7.85
N ALA A 321 11.90 -16.01 8.73
CA ALA A 321 11.14 -16.24 9.97
C ALA A 321 9.67 -16.63 9.70
N THR A 322 9.06 -16.14 8.62
CA THR A 322 7.69 -16.53 8.24
C THR A 322 7.61 -17.95 7.62
N LYS A 323 8.74 -18.56 7.24
CA LYS A 323 8.76 -19.88 6.55
C LYS A 323 8.28 -21.07 7.40
N ARG A 324 8.18 -20.97 8.74
CA ARG A 324 7.52 -22.04 9.54
C ARG A 324 6.01 -22.14 9.26
N ASN A 325 5.40 -21.09 8.70
CA ASN A 325 4.01 -21.10 8.24
C ASN A 325 3.87 -21.62 6.80
N GLN A 326 4.95 -22.11 6.18
CA GLN A 326 4.95 -22.65 4.82
C GLN A 326 5.00 -24.18 4.83
N ILE A 327 3.89 -24.83 5.19
CA ILE A 327 3.55 -26.10 4.54
C ILE A 327 2.92 -25.73 3.20
N ALA A 328 3.75 -25.73 2.15
CA ALA A 328 3.35 -25.69 0.74
C ALA A 328 2.28 -24.65 0.34
N VAL A 329 2.62 -23.35 0.39
CA VAL A 329 1.91 -22.36 -0.44
C VAL A 329 2.89 -21.79 -1.45
N HIS A 330 2.78 -22.25 -2.69
CA HIS A 330 3.28 -21.50 -3.83
C HIS A 330 2.45 -20.22 -3.87
N VAL A 331 2.97 -19.08 -3.40
CA VAL A 331 2.22 -17.81 -3.41
C VAL A 331 1.90 -17.48 -4.88
N PRO A 332 0.65 -17.64 -5.35
CA PRO A 332 0.31 -17.07 -6.63
C PRO A 332 0.27 -15.56 -6.39
N VAL A 333 0.98 -14.78 -7.20
CA VAL A 333 0.71 -13.34 -7.30
C VAL A 333 -0.80 -13.21 -7.46
N SER A 334 -1.47 -12.49 -6.55
CA SER A 334 -2.92 -12.33 -6.62
C SER A 334 -3.28 -11.76 -7.99
N GLU A 335 -4.42 -12.16 -8.56
CA GLU A 335 -4.82 -11.64 -9.88
C GLU A 335 -4.81 -10.11 -9.86
N ARG A 336 -5.24 -9.48 -8.77
CA ARG A 336 -5.14 -8.03 -8.58
C ARG A 336 -3.71 -7.50 -8.68
N ARG A 337 -2.71 -8.11 -8.02
CA ARG A 337 -1.29 -7.68 -8.13
C ARG A 337 -0.73 -7.91 -9.53
N LYS A 338 -1.12 -8.99 -10.23
CA LYS A 338 -0.75 -9.19 -11.64
C LYS A 338 -1.30 -8.04 -12.51
N LEU A 339 -2.56 -7.66 -12.28
CA LEU A 339 -3.20 -6.56 -13.00
C LEU A 339 -2.59 -5.20 -12.65
N GLN A 340 -2.17 -4.96 -11.40
CA GLN A 340 -1.44 -3.75 -11.00
C GLN A 340 -0.08 -3.66 -11.70
N LEU A 341 0.69 -4.76 -11.69
CA LEU A 341 1.98 -4.85 -12.40
C LEU A 341 1.81 -4.62 -13.91
N LEU A 342 0.73 -5.10 -14.50
CA LEU A 342 0.40 -4.80 -15.89
C LEU A 342 0.01 -3.33 -16.08
N ALA A 343 -0.77 -2.75 -15.17
CA ALA A 343 -1.18 -1.35 -15.24
C ALA A 343 0.01 -0.38 -15.12
N ASP A 344 1.02 -0.70 -14.32
CA ASP A 344 2.20 0.17 -14.10
C ASP A 344 3.33 -0.06 -15.13
N ASN A 345 3.32 -1.17 -15.86
CA ASN A 345 4.39 -1.51 -16.80
C ASN A 345 4.26 -0.73 -18.11
N ARG A 346 5.31 0.01 -18.48
CA ARG A 346 5.42 0.81 -19.70
C ARG A 346 5.42 0.00 -21.00
N ASN A 347 5.59 -1.32 -20.92
CA ASN A 347 5.57 -2.24 -22.05
C ASN A 347 4.26 -3.04 -22.15
N THR A 348 3.27 -2.73 -21.33
CA THR A 348 1.99 -3.42 -21.37
C THR A 348 1.26 -3.11 -22.68
N PRO A 349 0.82 -4.13 -23.44
CA PRO A 349 0.13 -3.91 -24.71
C PRO A 349 -1.12 -3.05 -24.54
N HIS A 350 -1.37 -2.17 -25.52
CA HIS A 350 -2.50 -1.23 -25.53
C HIS A 350 -3.85 -1.89 -25.23
N ALA A 351 -4.11 -3.06 -25.82
CA ALA A 351 -5.37 -3.79 -25.61
C ALA A 351 -5.56 -4.24 -24.15
N MET A 352 -4.48 -4.54 -23.43
CA MET A 352 -4.52 -4.93 -22.02
C MET A 352 -4.75 -3.71 -21.12
N LEU A 353 -4.10 -2.57 -21.42
CA LEU A 353 -4.35 -1.30 -20.72
C LEU A 353 -5.80 -0.85 -20.90
N LEU A 354 -6.37 -1.02 -22.10
CA LEU A 354 -7.79 -0.76 -22.34
C LEU A 354 -8.70 -1.68 -21.52
N ALA A 355 -8.41 -2.98 -21.46
CA ALA A 355 -9.19 -3.91 -20.67
C ALA A 355 -9.18 -3.56 -19.16
N LEU A 356 -8.03 -3.13 -18.64
CA LEU A 356 -7.88 -2.65 -17.26
C LEU A 356 -8.62 -1.33 -17.03
N ALA A 357 -8.58 -0.41 -18.00
CA ALA A 357 -9.29 0.87 -17.95
C ALA A 357 -10.82 0.73 -17.97
N LEU A 358 -11.35 -0.35 -18.54
CA LEU A 358 -12.79 -0.66 -18.58
C LEU A 358 -13.26 -1.49 -17.38
N GLY A 359 -12.35 -1.97 -16.53
CA GLY A 359 -12.68 -2.73 -15.33
C GLY A 359 -13.24 -1.86 -14.22
N ASP A 360 -13.87 -2.48 -13.22
CA ASP A 360 -14.53 -1.77 -12.10
C ASP A 360 -13.56 -1.25 -11.02
N ASP A 361 -12.30 -1.68 -11.05
CA ASP A 361 -11.27 -1.33 -10.07
C ASP A 361 -10.69 0.07 -10.29
N THR A 362 -11.07 1.01 -9.43
CA THR A 362 -10.65 2.41 -9.50
C THR A 362 -9.14 2.60 -9.37
N ASP A 363 -8.44 1.77 -8.57
CA ASP A 363 -6.97 1.84 -8.43
C ASP A 363 -6.28 1.42 -9.74
N LEU A 364 -6.77 0.36 -10.38
CA LEU A 364 -6.26 -0.07 -11.68
C LEU A 364 -6.52 0.99 -12.76
N ARG A 365 -7.72 1.57 -12.80
CA ARG A 365 -8.03 2.67 -13.74
C ARG A 365 -7.15 3.89 -13.52
N PHE A 366 -6.86 4.25 -12.27
CA PHE A 366 -5.91 5.32 -11.94
C PHE A 366 -4.49 5.00 -12.42
N ARG A 367 -3.98 3.79 -12.16
CA ARG A 367 -2.66 3.34 -12.61
C ARG A 367 -2.54 3.36 -14.13
N VAL A 368 -3.56 2.86 -14.84
CA VAL A 368 -3.62 2.97 -16.31
C VAL A 368 -3.66 4.44 -16.72
N GLY A 369 -4.46 5.27 -16.08
CA GLY A 369 -4.53 6.70 -16.34
C GLY A 369 -3.17 7.38 -16.29
N ARG A 370 -2.32 7.02 -15.32
CA ARG A 370 -0.98 7.57 -15.10
C ARG A 370 0.14 6.92 -15.94
N ASN A 371 -0.10 5.74 -16.52
CA ASN A 371 0.94 5.01 -17.26
C ASN A 371 1.29 5.73 -18.59
N PRO A 372 2.55 6.14 -18.82
CA PRO A 372 2.96 6.85 -20.06
C PRO A 372 2.72 6.07 -21.37
N ALA A 373 2.53 4.75 -21.30
CA ALA A 373 2.24 3.90 -22.45
C ALA A 373 0.73 3.78 -22.76
N THR A 374 -0.13 4.43 -21.97
CA THR A 374 -1.57 4.37 -22.15
C THR A 374 -1.99 5.10 -23.44
N PRO A 375 -2.70 4.43 -24.36
CA PRO A 375 -3.14 5.04 -25.61
C PRO A 375 -4.08 6.20 -25.37
N GLU A 376 -4.04 7.17 -26.29
CA GLU A 376 -4.88 8.36 -26.26
C GLU A 376 -6.38 8.04 -26.10
N ASP A 377 -6.91 7.06 -26.85
CA ASP A 377 -8.33 6.67 -26.76
C ASP A 377 -8.72 6.15 -25.37
N THR A 378 -7.81 5.44 -24.71
CA THR A 378 -7.98 4.98 -23.33
C THR A 378 -7.93 6.15 -22.35
N LEU A 379 -7.02 7.11 -22.55
CA LEU A 379 -6.96 8.35 -21.75
C LEU A 379 -8.24 9.18 -21.92
N ARG A 380 -8.81 9.26 -23.12
CA ARG A 380 -10.10 9.92 -23.38
C ARG A 380 -11.25 9.24 -22.65
N THR A 381 -11.24 7.92 -22.58
CA THR A 381 -12.22 7.15 -21.80
C THR A 381 -12.10 7.44 -20.30
N LEU A 382 -10.88 7.38 -19.76
CA LEU A 382 -10.61 7.63 -18.35
C LEU A 382 -10.77 9.11 -17.95
N ALA A 383 -10.67 10.04 -18.90
CA ALA A 383 -10.89 11.46 -18.65
C ALA A 383 -12.34 11.79 -18.30
N ALA A 384 -13.29 10.95 -18.71
CA ALA A 384 -14.70 11.04 -18.34
C ALA A 384 -15.06 10.18 -17.11
N ASP A 385 -14.07 9.61 -16.42
CA ASP A 385 -14.31 8.73 -15.27
C ASP A 385 -15.00 9.48 -14.13
N ARG A 386 -15.97 8.82 -13.48
CA ARG A 386 -16.73 9.40 -12.36
C ARG A 386 -15.85 9.76 -11.16
N TYR A 387 -14.74 9.04 -10.96
CA TYR A 387 -13.84 9.25 -9.84
C TYR A 387 -12.75 10.27 -10.17
N ALA A 388 -12.66 11.32 -9.36
CA ALA A 388 -11.65 12.36 -9.50
C ALA A 388 -10.22 11.81 -9.47
N ARG A 389 -9.96 10.77 -8.68
CA ARG A 389 -8.65 10.09 -8.59
C ARG A 389 -8.23 9.51 -9.94
N VAL A 390 -9.14 8.92 -10.70
CA VAL A 390 -8.82 8.38 -12.04
C VAL A 390 -8.51 9.52 -13.02
N ARG A 391 -9.32 10.58 -13.01
CA ARG A 391 -9.09 11.77 -13.83
C ARG A 391 -7.76 12.46 -13.48
N GLU A 392 -7.37 12.44 -12.21
CA GLU A 392 -6.07 12.93 -11.76
C GLU A 392 -4.94 12.08 -12.35
N GLY A 393 -5.05 10.74 -12.36
CA GLY A 393 -4.08 9.87 -13.01
C GLY A 393 -3.88 10.22 -14.48
N VAL A 394 -4.97 10.48 -15.22
CA VAL A 394 -4.91 10.98 -16.60
C VAL A 394 -4.23 12.35 -16.66
N ALA A 395 -4.58 13.28 -15.76
CA ALA A 395 -3.99 14.61 -15.72
C ALA A 395 -2.47 14.59 -15.45
N MET A 396 -1.98 13.60 -14.69
CA MET A 396 -0.55 13.37 -14.41
C MET A 396 0.21 12.73 -15.56
N ASN A 397 -0.48 12.13 -16.54
CA ASN A 397 0.16 11.36 -17.59
C ASN A 397 0.78 12.26 -18.66
N PRO A 398 2.10 12.15 -18.94
CA PRO A 398 2.77 13.01 -19.91
C PRO A 398 2.22 12.85 -21.33
N ALA A 399 1.59 11.72 -21.67
CA ALA A 399 0.99 11.48 -22.98
C ALA A 399 -0.44 12.06 -23.13
N THR A 400 -0.98 12.71 -22.09
CA THR A 400 -2.35 13.23 -22.13
C THR A 400 -2.49 14.41 -23.08
N PRO A 401 -3.45 14.36 -24.03
CA PRO A 401 -3.68 15.45 -24.96
C PRO A 401 -3.99 16.79 -24.28
N ASN A 402 -3.46 17.88 -24.84
CA ASN A 402 -3.67 19.24 -24.34
C ASN A 402 -5.15 19.63 -24.23
N GLU A 403 -6.00 19.08 -25.09
CA GLU A 403 -7.45 19.28 -25.05
C GLU A 403 -8.06 18.76 -23.74
N ILE A 404 -7.63 17.57 -23.29
CA ILE A 404 -8.05 16.96 -22.02
C ILE A 404 -7.49 17.76 -20.85
N LEU A 405 -6.21 18.15 -20.90
CA LEU A 405 -5.60 19.01 -19.87
C LEU A 405 -6.31 20.36 -19.74
N SER A 406 -6.75 20.93 -20.86
CA SER A 406 -7.51 22.19 -20.89
C SER A 406 -8.92 22.01 -20.30
N ALA A 407 -9.58 20.89 -20.57
CA ALA A 407 -10.85 20.56 -19.93
C ALA A 407 -10.68 20.36 -18.42
N PHE A 408 -9.61 19.67 -18.00
CA PHE A 408 -9.27 19.45 -16.59
C PHE A 408 -8.90 20.72 -15.81
N ALA A 409 -8.52 21.81 -16.48
CA ALA A 409 -8.36 23.11 -15.83
C ALA A 409 -9.67 23.63 -15.20
N GLN A 410 -10.82 23.13 -15.65
CA GLN A 410 -12.15 23.41 -15.12
C GLN A 410 -12.78 22.21 -14.40
N ASP A 411 -12.00 21.16 -14.10
CA ASP A 411 -12.51 20.01 -13.36
C ASP A 411 -13.02 20.43 -11.97
N THR A 412 -14.01 19.73 -11.43
CA THR A 412 -14.54 20.01 -10.09
C THR A 412 -13.49 19.74 -9.00
N SER A 413 -12.61 18.75 -9.21
CA SER A 413 -11.55 18.38 -8.29
C SER A 413 -10.35 19.32 -8.36
N LEU A 414 -9.92 19.83 -7.20
CA LEU A 414 -8.70 20.65 -7.09
C LEU A 414 -7.45 19.88 -7.51
N MET A 415 -7.38 18.57 -7.21
CA MET A 415 -6.21 17.74 -7.55
C MET A 415 -6.07 17.56 -9.06
N VAL A 416 -7.18 17.32 -9.76
CA VAL A 416 -7.20 17.23 -11.23
C VAL A 416 -6.75 18.55 -11.86
N ARG A 417 -7.26 19.69 -11.36
CA ARG A 417 -6.84 21.02 -11.83
C ARG A 417 -5.34 21.26 -11.63
N ARG A 418 -4.78 20.89 -10.48
CA ARG A 418 -3.35 21.03 -10.17
C ARG A 418 -2.49 20.12 -11.05
N ALA A 419 -2.85 18.85 -11.17
CA ALA A 419 -2.14 17.88 -12.00
C ALA A 419 -2.14 18.32 -13.48
N ALA A 420 -3.27 18.79 -13.99
CA ALA A 420 -3.38 19.30 -15.35
C ALA A 420 -2.51 20.54 -15.58
N ALA A 421 -2.47 21.47 -14.62
CA ALA A 421 -1.62 22.65 -14.69
C ALA A 421 -0.12 22.29 -14.67
N ALA A 422 0.29 21.34 -13.83
CA ALA A 422 1.65 20.85 -13.76
C ALA A 422 2.08 20.18 -15.07
N ASN A 423 1.22 19.32 -15.64
CA ASN A 423 1.50 18.62 -16.89
C ASN A 423 1.50 19.56 -18.12
N ALA A 424 0.58 20.52 -18.17
CA ALA A 424 0.56 21.55 -19.21
C ALA A 424 1.82 22.45 -19.20
N GLY A 425 2.50 22.55 -18.04
CA GLY A 425 3.77 23.26 -17.90
C GLY A 425 4.94 22.56 -18.60
N ALA A 426 4.94 21.23 -18.68
CA ALA A 426 6.01 20.44 -19.30
C ALA A 426 6.07 20.65 -20.83
N TRP A 427 4.92 20.65 -21.50
CA TRP A 427 4.80 20.93 -22.94
C TRP A 427 5.24 22.36 -23.32
N ARG A 428 5.09 23.31 -22.39
CA ARG A 428 5.49 24.71 -22.59
C ARG A 428 7.03 24.87 -22.58
N GLN A 429 7.73 23.99 -21.87
CA GLN A 429 9.20 23.93 -21.84
C GLN A 429 9.76 23.21 -23.08
N GLU A 430 9.12 22.15 -23.56
CA GLU A 430 9.53 21.46 -24.81
C GLU A 430 9.31 22.34 -26.06
N ALA A 431 8.21 23.09 -26.13
CA ALA A 431 7.93 24.00 -27.24
C ALA A 431 8.89 25.21 -27.32
N THR A 432 9.48 25.62 -26.18
CA THR A 432 10.44 26.73 -26.12
C THR A 432 11.91 26.27 -26.30
N GLY A 433 12.19 24.97 -26.16
CA GLY A 433 13.52 24.38 -26.35
C GLY A 433 13.90 24.03 -27.80
N SER A 434 12.98 24.11 -28.77
CA SER A 434 13.20 23.66 -30.16
C SER A 434 13.41 24.80 -31.19
N ALA A 435 13.51 26.06 -30.76
CA ALA A 435 13.67 27.20 -31.66
C ALA A 435 14.98 27.97 -31.43
N HIS A 436 16.12 27.41 -31.87
CA HIS A 436 17.28 28.20 -32.33
C HIS A 436 18.29 27.36 -33.12
N SER A 437 18.24 27.46 -34.45
CA SER A 437 19.38 27.34 -35.39
C SER A 437 18.91 27.61 -36.82
N ILE A 438 18.90 28.87 -37.26
CA ILE A 438 19.09 29.21 -38.67
C ILE A 438 20.07 30.37 -38.74
N GLU A 439 21.28 30.05 -39.17
CA GLU A 439 22.29 30.99 -39.65
C GLU A 439 21.79 31.69 -40.92
N THR A 440 22.01 33.01 -41.04
CA THR A 440 22.28 33.64 -42.33
C THR A 440 23.37 34.71 -42.19
N SER A 441 24.52 34.39 -42.78
CA SER A 441 25.56 35.23 -43.41
C SER A 441 25.69 36.75 -43.10
N SER A 442 26.83 37.10 -42.47
CA SER A 442 27.83 38.17 -42.72
C SER A 442 27.74 39.07 -43.98
N PRO A 443 28.27 40.33 -43.95
CA PRO A 443 29.72 40.59 -44.03
C PRO A 443 30.34 41.67 -43.09
N VAL A 444 31.65 41.49 -42.92
CA VAL A 444 32.74 42.13 -42.11
C VAL A 444 33.35 43.37 -42.83
N PRO A 445 34.33 44.23 -42.36
CA PRO A 445 34.94 44.68 -41.05
C PRO A 445 35.04 46.27 -40.94
N PRO A 446 35.95 46.98 -40.18
CA PRO A 446 37.03 46.58 -39.25
C PRO A 446 37.26 47.32 -37.90
N ALA A 447 37.94 46.57 -37.01
CA ALA A 447 39.09 46.88 -36.13
C ALA A 447 39.00 47.92 -34.98
N ALA A 448 39.36 47.47 -33.77
CA ALA A 448 40.43 48.05 -32.94
C ALA A 448 40.75 47.17 -31.69
N THR A 449 41.96 46.62 -31.68
CA THR A 449 42.97 46.53 -30.57
C THR A 449 42.58 46.42 -29.09
N GLY A 450 43.23 45.47 -28.40
CA GLY A 450 43.76 45.66 -27.02
C GLY A 450 43.62 44.43 -26.10
N THR A 451 44.61 43.52 -26.05
CA THR A 451 45.64 43.35 -24.98
C THR A 451 45.18 42.80 -23.60
N VAL A 452 45.67 41.57 -23.33
CA VAL A 452 46.56 41.16 -22.19
C VAL A 452 45.97 40.54 -20.90
N ALA A 453 46.72 39.48 -20.50
CA ALA A 453 46.93 38.85 -19.17
C ALA A 453 46.01 37.69 -18.79
N ASN A 454 46.50 36.44 -18.80
CA ASN A 454 47.36 35.76 -17.78
C ASN A 454 46.54 35.39 -16.52
N THR A 455 46.62 34.23 -15.87
CA THR A 455 47.51 33.04 -15.91
C THR A 455 46.99 32.03 -14.85
N HIS A 456 47.45 30.78 -14.98
CA HIS A 456 47.64 29.74 -13.94
C HIS A 456 46.48 28.83 -13.57
N ASP A 457 46.67 27.54 -13.34
CA ASP A 457 47.61 26.54 -13.87
C ASP A 457 47.13 25.20 -13.32
N LEU A 458 47.32 24.16 -14.13
CA LEU A 458 47.14 22.75 -13.78
C LEU A 458 48.37 22.26 -13.00
N VAL A 459 48.19 21.45 -11.94
CA VAL A 459 49.14 20.36 -11.64
C VAL A 459 48.40 19.15 -11.06
N ALA A 460 48.54 18.03 -11.76
CA ALA A 460 48.29 16.68 -11.30
C ALA A 460 49.60 16.04 -10.80
N VAL A 461 49.57 15.24 -9.73
CA VAL A 461 50.56 14.18 -9.46
C VAL A 461 49.94 13.04 -8.64
N GLN A 462 49.98 11.82 -9.20
CA GLN A 462 50.13 10.51 -8.55
C GLN A 462 51.40 9.85 -9.18
N PRO A 463 52.04 8.76 -8.67
CA PRO A 463 51.48 7.64 -7.89
C PRO A 463 52.43 7.01 -6.82
N GLY A 464 51.94 6.00 -6.10
CA GLY A 464 52.78 5.05 -5.35
C GLY A 464 51.97 4.03 -4.54
N ASN A 465 51.87 2.80 -5.04
CA ASN A 465 51.43 1.59 -4.33
C ASN A 465 52.53 0.52 -4.53
N PRO A 466 52.82 -0.38 -3.57
CA PRO A 466 52.49 -1.78 -3.85
C PRO A 466 52.18 -2.68 -2.63
N GLY A 467 51.35 -3.71 -2.88
CA GLY A 467 51.41 -5.04 -2.22
C GLY A 467 50.13 -5.48 -1.49
N ALA A 468 49.02 -5.84 -2.16
CA ALA A 468 48.73 -7.09 -2.89
C ALA A 468 48.23 -8.26 -2.00
N LEU A 469 47.03 -8.78 -2.31
CA LEU A 469 46.75 -10.19 -2.67
C LEU A 469 45.26 -10.35 -3.11
N ALA A 470 45.05 -10.92 -4.29
CA ALA A 470 43.77 -11.11 -4.97
C ALA A 470 43.08 -12.45 -4.62
N PRO A 471 41.77 -12.60 -4.92
CA PRO A 471 41.34 -13.73 -5.74
C PRO A 471 40.25 -13.42 -6.79
N HIS A 472 40.45 -14.00 -7.98
CA HIS A 472 39.47 -14.40 -9.02
C HIS A 472 38.37 -13.42 -9.46
N ALA A 473 38.68 -12.68 -10.53
CA ALA A 473 37.69 -12.03 -11.38
C ALA A 473 36.93 -13.07 -12.24
N VAL A 474 35.61 -13.11 -12.12
CA VAL A 474 34.71 -13.43 -13.23
C VAL A 474 34.22 -12.10 -13.78
N GLN A 475 34.78 -11.67 -14.92
CA GLN A 475 34.23 -10.56 -15.68
C GLN A 475 32.96 -11.03 -16.40
N ILE A 476 31.80 -10.53 -15.99
CA ILE A 476 30.61 -10.54 -16.85
C ILE A 476 30.59 -9.22 -17.59
N ARG A 477 31.05 -9.22 -18.84
CA ARG A 477 30.79 -8.14 -19.78
C ARG A 477 29.32 -8.22 -20.18
N GLN A 478 28.51 -7.23 -19.78
CA GLN A 478 27.20 -7.00 -20.38
C GLN A 478 27.32 -5.92 -21.47
N ASP A 479 28.12 -6.20 -22.50
CA ASP A 479 27.88 -5.57 -23.80
C ASP A 479 26.80 -6.42 -24.49
N ARG A 480 25.55 -5.94 -24.47
CA ARG A 480 24.51 -6.48 -25.36
C ARG A 480 24.55 -5.67 -26.64
N ASP A 481 25.05 -6.29 -27.69
CA ASP A 481 24.89 -5.82 -29.06
C ASP A 481 23.40 -5.87 -29.45
N PRO A 482 22.75 -4.74 -29.78
CA PRO A 482 21.34 -4.72 -30.18
C PRO A 482 21.06 -5.45 -31.50
N ALA A 483 22.10 -5.83 -32.26
CA ALA A 483 21.98 -6.51 -33.53
C ALA A 483 21.81 -8.04 -33.44
N ASP A 484 21.97 -8.64 -32.26
CA ASP A 484 21.83 -10.10 -32.06
C ASP A 484 20.37 -10.51 -31.80
N ALA A 485 19.46 -9.94 -32.59
CA ALA A 485 18.08 -10.38 -32.70
C ALA A 485 18.09 -11.82 -33.26
N ASN A 486 17.79 -12.77 -32.38
CA ASN A 486 17.80 -14.20 -32.61
C ASN A 486 16.88 -14.60 -33.80
N LEU A 487 17.42 -14.54 -35.02
CA LEU A 487 16.76 -14.95 -36.28
C LEU A 487 16.17 -16.36 -36.20
N GLY A 488 16.75 -17.24 -35.37
CA GLY A 488 16.26 -18.60 -35.14
C GLY A 488 14.93 -18.69 -34.38
N LEU A 489 14.61 -17.72 -33.51
CA LEU A 489 13.30 -17.68 -32.83
C LEU A 489 12.20 -17.19 -33.79
N LEU A 490 12.56 -16.25 -34.66
CA LEU A 490 11.69 -15.71 -35.69
C LEU A 490 11.42 -16.75 -36.80
N GLU A 491 12.41 -17.52 -37.25
CA GLU A 491 12.21 -18.64 -38.19
C GLU A 491 11.28 -19.73 -37.62
N GLN A 492 11.42 -20.07 -36.33
CA GLN A 492 10.57 -21.09 -35.69
C GLN A 492 9.12 -20.61 -35.52
N LEU A 493 8.91 -19.31 -35.26
CA LEU A 493 7.57 -18.71 -35.23
C LEU A 493 6.97 -18.60 -36.63
N VAL A 494 7.76 -18.26 -37.65
CA VAL A 494 7.30 -18.18 -39.05
C VAL A 494 6.87 -19.56 -39.58
N HIS A 495 7.58 -20.64 -39.22
CA HIS A 495 7.17 -22.01 -39.57
C HIS A 495 5.89 -22.49 -38.87
N LEU A 496 5.52 -21.90 -37.73
CA LEU A 496 4.24 -22.13 -37.04
C LEU A 496 3.06 -21.42 -37.73
N PHE A 497 3.31 -20.32 -38.43
CA PHE A 497 2.29 -19.51 -39.11
C PHE A 497 2.14 -19.81 -40.62
N ILE A 498 3.22 -20.21 -41.31
CA ILE A 498 3.15 -20.59 -42.72
C ILE A 498 3.00 -22.12 -42.79
N GLY A 499 1.75 -22.56 -42.78
CA GLY A 499 1.37 -23.96 -42.66
C GLY A 499 2.12 -24.89 -43.62
N ASN A 500 2.86 -25.84 -43.07
CA ASN A 500 3.05 -27.13 -43.71
C ASN A 500 3.22 -28.25 -42.68
N ARG A 501 2.56 -29.37 -42.97
CA ARG A 501 2.32 -30.53 -42.12
C ARG A 501 3.60 -31.07 -41.45
N LEU A 502 3.78 -30.79 -40.17
CA LEU A 502 4.59 -31.61 -39.27
C LEU A 502 3.76 -31.89 -38.00
N GLY A 503 3.75 -33.15 -37.59
CA GLY A 503 2.79 -33.73 -36.64
C GLY A 503 2.69 -32.98 -35.31
N TRP A 504 1.48 -32.99 -34.75
CA TRP A 504 1.10 -32.31 -33.51
C TRP A 504 1.79 -32.95 -32.30
N ASN A 505 3.06 -32.63 -32.09
CA ASN A 505 3.83 -32.86 -30.86
C ASN A 505 4.98 -31.82 -30.72
N ALA A 506 4.81 -30.61 -31.23
CA ALA A 506 5.76 -29.52 -31.01
C ALA A 506 5.51 -28.88 -29.64
N GLY A 507 6.46 -29.03 -28.71
CA GLY A 507 6.50 -28.25 -27.46
C GLY A 507 6.88 -26.79 -27.72
N LEU A 508 6.64 -25.92 -26.73
CA LEU A 508 7.01 -24.49 -26.81
C LEU A 508 8.51 -24.32 -27.15
N PRO A 509 8.90 -23.38 -28.04
CA PRO A 509 10.28 -23.13 -28.40
C PRO A 509 10.98 -22.37 -27.25
N LEU A 510 11.27 -23.09 -26.17
CA LEU A 510 11.94 -22.56 -25.00
C LEU A 510 13.46 -22.62 -25.18
N PRO A 511 14.21 -21.64 -24.64
CA PRO A 511 15.68 -21.70 -24.55
C PRO A 511 16.13 -23.02 -23.91
N GLN A 512 17.30 -23.54 -24.29
CA GLN A 512 17.78 -24.86 -23.89
C GLN A 512 17.82 -25.02 -22.35
N ALA A 513 18.19 -23.96 -21.62
CA ALA A 513 18.16 -23.93 -20.16
C ALA A 513 16.77 -24.24 -19.58
N SER A 514 15.70 -23.71 -20.17
CA SER A 514 14.33 -23.93 -19.72
C SER A 514 13.83 -25.35 -20.00
N ARG A 515 14.33 -26.00 -21.06
CA ARG A 515 14.03 -27.42 -21.34
C ARG A 515 14.73 -28.37 -20.37
N VAL A 516 15.99 -28.04 -20.01
CA VAL A 516 16.76 -28.79 -19.00
C VAL A 516 16.06 -28.73 -17.64
N TRP A 517 15.58 -27.55 -17.23
CA TRP A 517 14.84 -27.40 -15.98
C TRP A 517 13.49 -28.13 -15.95
N ALA A 518 12.76 -28.15 -17.06
CA ALA A 518 11.50 -28.89 -17.15
C ALA A 518 11.67 -30.41 -17.06
N ALA A 519 12.76 -30.95 -17.64
CA ALA A 519 13.09 -32.37 -17.54
C ALA A 519 13.55 -32.77 -16.13
N ILE A 520 14.27 -31.90 -15.43
CA ILE A 520 14.69 -32.13 -14.03
C ILE A 520 13.49 -32.10 -13.07
N ALA A 521 12.46 -31.31 -13.38
CA ALA A 521 11.28 -31.14 -12.54
C ALA A 521 10.08 -32.03 -12.93
N ASP A 522 10.25 -32.97 -13.87
CA ASP A 522 9.22 -33.85 -14.45
C ASP A 522 7.93 -33.10 -14.86
N ARG A 523 8.08 -31.91 -15.45
CA ARG A 523 6.94 -31.09 -15.92
C ARG A 523 6.74 -31.25 -17.42
N ARG A 524 5.47 -31.33 -17.83
CA ARG A 524 5.12 -31.34 -19.25
C ARG A 524 5.26 -29.92 -19.86
N ASN A 525 5.86 -29.86 -21.05
CA ASN A 525 6.08 -28.62 -21.82
C ASN A 525 5.12 -28.51 -23.03
N ASP A 526 3.99 -29.20 -22.96
CA ASP A 526 2.96 -29.14 -23.98
C ASP A 526 2.16 -27.83 -23.86
N LEU A 527 1.71 -27.32 -25.00
CA LEU A 527 0.82 -26.16 -25.04
C LEU A 527 -0.45 -26.44 -24.23
N PRO A 528 -0.82 -25.57 -23.26
CA PRO A 528 -2.05 -25.70 -22.48
C PRO A 528 -3.29 -25.83 -23.37
N GLY A 529 -4.24 -26.68 -22.97
CA GLY A 529 -5.41 -27.01 -23.80
C GLY A 529 -6.25 -25.81 -24.25
N LEU A 530 -6.35 -24.77 -23.42
CA LEU A 530 -7.05 -23.52 -23.75
C LEU A 530 -6.35 -22.74 -24.88
N LEU A 531 -5.01 -22.70 -24.88
CA LEU A 531 -4.22 -22.10 -25.95
C LEU A 531 -4.29 -22.91 -27.24
N ARG A 532 -4.38 -24.26 -27.15
CA ARG A 532 -4.65 -25.11 -28.31
C ARG A 532 -5.98 -24.74 -28.96
N VAL A 533 -7.07 -24.67 -28.18
CA VAL A 533 -8.42 -24.34 -28.68
C VAL A 533 -8.49 -22.94 -29.30
N TRP A 534 -7.80 -21.96 -28.70
CA TRP A 534 -7.72 -20.60 -29.23
C TRP A 534 -6.95 -20.53 -30.54
N LEU A 535 -5.79 -21.21 -30.65
CA LEU A 535 -5.00 -21.25 -31.88
C LEU A 535 -5.75 -21.97 -33.01
N THR A 536 -6.50 -23.04 -32.74
CA THR A 536 -7.34 -23.69 -33.78
C THR A 536 -8.45 -22.77 -34.28
N ARG A 537 -9.06 -21.97 -33.39
CA ARG A 537 -10.10 -20.98 -33.75
C ARG A 537 -9.54 -19.81 -34.55
N LEU A 538 -8.31 -19.38 -34.26
CA LEU A 538 -7.64 -18.31 -35.01
C LEU A 538 -7.26 -18.76 -36.43
N VAL A 539 -6.77 -19.99 -36.58
CA VAL A 539 -6.40 -20.56 -37.90
C VAL A 539 -7.64 -20.86 -38.75
N TRP A 540 -8.75 -21.32 -38.15
CA TRP A 540 -9.99 -21.62 -38.88
C TRP A 540 -10.88 -20.38 -39.12
N GLY A 541 -10.76 -19.34 -38.29
CA GLY A 541 -11.44 -18.06 -38.50
C GLY A 541 -10.84 -17.25 -39.66
N ILE A 542 -9.57 -17.48 -40.01
CA ILE A 542 -8.89 -16.83 -41.14
C ILE A 542 -9.19 -17.54 -42.48
N GLN A 543 -9.75 -18.75 -42.48
CA GLN A 543 -10.15 -19.45 -43.71
C GLN A 543 -11.61 -19.23 -44.14
N ALA A 544 -12.39 -18.46 -43.38
CA ALA A 544 -13.80 -18.17 -43.68
C ALA A 544 -14.07 -16.66 -43.92
N ALA A 545 -13.04 -15.86 -44.19
CA ALA A 545 -13.14 -14.47 -44.59
C ALA A 545 -12.51 -14.26 -45.99
#